data_AF-A0A3A5YYJ0-F1
#
_entry.id   AF-A0A3A5YYJ0-F1
#
_cell.length_a   1.000
_cell.length_b   1.000
_cell.length_c   1.000
_cell.angle_alpha   90.00
_cell.angle_beta   90.00
_cell.angle_gamma   90.00
#
_symmetry.space_group_name_H-M   'P 1'
#
loop_
_entity.id
_entity.type
_entity.pdbx_description
1 polymer ?
#
loop_
_entity_poly.entity_id
_entity_poly.type
_entity_poly.pdbx_seq_one_letter_code
_entity_poly.pdbx_strand_id
1 'polypeptide(L)'
;MSLFTACSDDDDDKVVCPVPQTEFTVATGLNLTYNGGSMLGKKVTFTPDASDATKATLVLAGNLDLSGILTREAASGSFGAGVFPGSPVVTLPVTLNIQGDECSFSGTSETDYCTFDYAGKVTASSLKLDLTNVALKNSALSGTTWVPTPLNSDYTEEPIHLIWESNKNVEVMPGWELPIQTILTLALRMPLIDAGGDDKVNVEDMLCSVLHDITLGVDGNISASYVDAAQGGTSVVKTPANVAQYVVLSDTQMKVYLNLDAIIANVKRLGSSTKAIDMSEILSQAVTSLLPLVTDGVPLTYEKNEGKLKVYLNTDLLLPLMKNIVAPLFSDEEFVNMLIEAMKADPDFGSMAGMAEGMLKGLPEIINETTRLEVGLNLTAAK
;
A
#
# COMPACT_ATOMS: atom_id res chain seq x y z
N MET A 1 61.72 22.68 -52.32
CA MET A 1 61.54 23.13 -50.92
C MET A 1 60.35 22.38 -50.37
N SER A 2 60.61 21.49 -49.41
CA SER A 2 59.58 20.86 -48.59
C SER A 2 58.85 21.91 -47.76
N LEU A 3 57.53 21.86 -47.79
CA LEU A 3 56.69 22.31 -46.70
C LEU A 3 55.71 21.15 -46.42
N PHE A 4 56.14 20.26 -45.53
CA PHE A 4 55.22 19.32 -44.88
C PHE A 4 54.45 20.11 -43.85
N THR A 5 53.18 20.42 -44.14
CA THR A 5 52.21 20.82 -43.13
C THR A 5 51.74 19.53 -42.47
N ALA A 6 52.26 19.23 -41.29
CA ALA A 6 51.70 18.19 -40.43
C ALA A 6 50.43 18.77 -39.79
N CYS A 7 49.25 18.29 -40.22
CA CYS A 7 48.05 18.43 -39.42
C CYS A 7 48.13 17.34 -38.34
N SER A 8 48.20 17.75 -37.08
CA SER A 8 47.94 16.89 -35.93
C SER A 8 46.45 16.53 -35.95
N ASP A 9 46.12 15.31 -36.36
CA ASP A 9 44.87 14.67 -35.99
C ASP A 9 44.96 14.36 -34.48
N ASP A 10 44.64 15.35 -33.66
CA ASP A 10 44.05 15.09 -32.34
C ASP A 10 42.55 14.92 -32.57
N ASP A 11 42.17 13.80 -33.21
CA ASP A 11 40.85 13.22 -32.97
C ASP A 11 40.93 12.58 -31.58
N ASP A 12 40.78 13.42 -30.55
CA ASP A 12 40.31 12.94 -29.25
C ASP A 12 38.98 12.26 -29.53
N ASP A 13 39.00 10.93 -29.66
CA ASP A 13 37.83 10.07 -29.68
C ASP A 13 36.95 10.50 -28.50
N LYS A 14 35.97 11.37 -28.77
CA LYS A 14 35.03 11.83 -27.76
C LYS A 14 34.32 10.57 -27.30
N VAL A 15 34.66 10.08 -26.13
CA VAL A 15 33.95 8.99 -25.49
C VAL A 15 32.49 9.42 -25.45
N VAL A 16 31.62 8.70 -26.16
CA VAL A 16 30.16 8.92 -26.16
C VAL A 16 29.56 7.81 -25.32
N CYS A 17 28.54 8.13 -24.51
CA CYS A 17 27.81 7.10 -23.77
C CYS A 17 27.13 6.16 -24.79
N PRO A 18 27.41 4.84 -24.76
CA PRO A 18 26.87 3.89 -25.73
C PRO A 18 25.36 3.65 -25.54
N VAL A 19 24.81 4.00 -24.38
CA VAL A 19 23.40 3.83 -24.03
C VAL A 19 22.65 5.14 -24.28
N PRO A 20 21.63 5.16 -25.16
CA PRO A 20 20.79 6.34 -25.37
C PRO A 20 19.82 6.56 -24.20
N GLN A 21 19.14 7.71 -24.18
CA GLN A 21 18.04 7.91 -23.24
C GLN A 21 16.99 6.80 -23.42
N THR A 22 16.71 6.05 -22.35
CA THR A 22 15.89 4.83 -22.40
C THR A 22 15.06 4.71 -21.12
N GLU A 23 13.78 4.36 -21.25
CA GLU A 23 12.90 4.01 -20.12
C GLU A 23 12.85 2.48 -19.94
N PHE A 24 13.23 2.02 -18.75
CA PHE A 24 13.23 0.62 -18.39
C PHE A 24 12.07 0.31 -17.44
N THR A 25 11.32 -0.73 -17.76
CA THR A 25 10.30 -1.40 -16.94
C THR A 25 10.65 -2.88 -16.90
N VAL A 26 9.99 -3.68 -16.06
CA VAL A 26 10.23 -5.14 -16.04
C VAL A 26 10.06 -5.75 -17.45
N ALA A 27 9.08 -5.26 -18.22
CA ALA A 27 8.83 -5.72 -19.59
C ALA A 27 9.92 -5.30 -20.60
N THR A 28 10.65 -4.22 -20.31
CA THR A 28 11.70 -3.67 -21.19
C THR A 28 13.12 -3.85 -20.63
N GLY A 29 13.31 -4.78 -19.68
CA GLY A 29 14.63 -5.19 -19.21
C GLY A 29 15.10 -4.58 -17.88
N LEU A 30 14.20 -4.00 -17.09
CA LEU A 30 14.51 -3.54 -15.73
C LEU A 30 14.60 -4.73 -14.75
N ASN A 31 15.74 -4.81 -14.05
CA ASN A 31 15.91 -5.61 -12.85
C ASN A 31 16.27 -4.68 -11.69
N LEU A 32 15.28 -4.38 -10.85
CA LEU A 32 15.41 -3.51 -9.68
C LEU A 32 15.29 -4.32 -8.39
N THR A 33 16.31 -4.25 -7.54
CA THR A 33 16.28 -4.85 -6.21
C THR A 33 16.38 -3.80 -5.11
N TYR A 34 15.74 -4.09 -3.98
CA TYR A 34 15.71 -3.26 -2.77
C TYR A 34 16.07 -4.14 -1.58
N ASN A 35 17.26 -3.93 -1.02
CA ASN A 35 17.88 -4.80 -0.01
C ASN A 35 17.80 -6.29 -0.37
N GLY A 36 18.03 -6.61 -1.65
CA GLY A 36 18.00 -7.97 -2.19
C GLY A 36 16.62 -8.49 -2.58
N GLY A 37 15.53 -7.82 -2.21
CA GLY A 37 14.17 -8.16 -2.65
C GLY A 37 13.83 -7.51 -4.00
N SER A 38 13.19 -8.25 -4.91
CA SER A 38 12.73 -7.70 -6.20
C SER A 38 11.69 -6.59 -5.97
N MET A 39 11.77 -5.50 -6.73
CA MET A 39 10.81 -4.40 -6.66
C MET A 39 9.96 -4.29 -7.93
N LEU A 40 8.69 -4.66 -7.81
CA LEU A 40 7.73 -4.69 -8.92
C LEU A 40 7.01 -3.35 -9.12
N GLY A 41 6.45 -3.14 -10.31
CA GLY A 41 5.62 -1.97 -10.62
C GLY A 41 6.40 -0.65 -10.64
N LYS A 42 7.65 -0.70 -11.08
CA LYS A 42 8.55 0.47 -11.14
C LYS A 42 9.08 0.68 -12.54
N LYS A 43 9.48 1.91 -12.79
CA LYS A 43 10.21 2.31 -13.98
C LYS A 43 11.45 3.11 -13.61
N VAL A 44 12.46 3.03 -14.47
CA VAL A 44 13.67 3.81 -14.35
C VAL A 44 14.02 4.38 -15.73
N THR A 45 14.10 5.70 -15.83
CA THR A 45 14.57 6.38 -17.03
C THR A 45 16.04 6.72 -16.89
N PHE A 46 16.86 6.18 -17.78
CA PHE A 46 18.28 6.52 -17.91
C PHE A 46 18.43 7.65 -18.93
N THR A 47 19.13 8.72 -18.56
CA THR A 47 19.43 9.86 -19.43
C THR A 47 20.94 10.17 -19.35
N PRO A 48 21.72 9.91 -20.41
CA PRO A 48 23.13 10.31 -20.45
C PRO A 48 23.25 11.85 -20.50
N ASP A 49 24.29 12.39 -19.90
CA ASP A 49 24.56 13.83 -19.97
C ASP A 49 25.07 14.21 -21.36
N ALA A 50 24.48 15.26 -21.95
CA ALA A 50 24.80 15.68 -23.32
C ALA A 50 26.19 16.32 -23.46
N SER A 51 26.79 16.77 -22.36
CA SER A 51 28.09 17.45 -22.31
C SER A 51 29.21 16.57 -21.74
N ASP A 52 28.86 15.51 -20.99
CA ASP A 52 29.81 14.61 -20.34
C ASP A 52 29.34 13.15 -20.41
N ALA A 53 29.89 12.37 -21.34
CA ALA A 53 29.52 10.98 -21.53
C ALA A 53 29.75 10.08 -20.30
N THR A 54 30.58 10.51 -19.34
CA THR A 54 30.82 9.77 -18.10
C THR A 54 29.76 10.05 -17.02
N LYS A 55 28.74 10.85 -17.34
CA LYS A 55 27.65 11.17 -16.42
C LYS A 55 26.31 10.78 -17.01
N ALA A 56 25.40 10.39 -16.12
CA ALA A 56 24.01 10.19 -16.45
C ALA A 56 23.11 10.51 -15.26
N THR A 57 21.83 10.56 -15.51
CA THR A 57 20.78 10.67 -14.50
C THR A 57 19.84 9.49 -14.63
N LEU A 58 19.53 8.86 -13.50
CA LEU A 58 18.46 7.88 -13.38
C LEU A 58 17.24 8.55 -12.74
N VAL A 59 16.06 8.41 -13.33
CA VAL A 59 14.79 8.86 -12.75
C VAL A 59 13.98 7.63 -12.37
N LEU A 60 13.85 7.37 -11.07
CA LEU A 60 13.15 6.22 -10.52
C LEU A 60 11.73 6.62 -10.12
N ALA A 61 10.72 5.88 -10.55
CA ALA A 61 9.32 6.20 -10.26
C ALA A 61 8.40 4.97 -10.21
N GLY A 62 7.18 5.16 -9.67
CA GLY A 62 6.07 4.21 -9.75
C GLY A 62 5.57 4.04 -11.19
N ASN A 63 5.18 2.83 -11.57
CA ASN A 63 4.69 2.52 -12.91
C ASN A 63 3.35 1.75 -12.86
N LEU A 64 2.44 2.21 -12.01
CA LEU A 64 1.10 1.63 -11.92
C LEU A 64 0.32 1.94 -13.20
N ASP A 65 -0.13 0.90 -13.90
CA ASP A 65 -0.96 1.04 -15.08
C ASP A 65 -2.44 1.19 -14.71
N LEU A 66 -3.00 2.37 -14.98
CA LEU A 66 -4.42 2.68 -14.77
C LEU A 66 -5.17 2.92 -16.09
N SER A 67 -4.59 2.55 -17.23
CA SER A 67 -5.14 2.82 -18.57
C SER A 67 -6.51 2.18 -18.85
N GLY A 68 -6.90 1.16 -18.06
CA GLY A 68 -8.24 0.55 -18.11
C GLY A 68 -9.27 1.13 -17.13
N ILE A 69 -8.86 2.08 -16.28
CA ILE A 69 -9.69 2.64 -15.19
C ILE A 69 -9.85 4.17 -15.36
N LEU A 70 -8.78 4.85 -15.76
CA LEU A 70 -8.76 6.30 -15.96
C LEU A 70 -9.10 6.70 -17.40
N THR A 71 -9.66 7.89 -17.58
CA THR A 71 -9.76 8.51 -18.90
C THR A 71 -8.35 8.74 -19.46
N ARG A 72 -8.18 8.65 -20.79
CA ARG A 72 -6.86 8.68 -21.46
C ARG A 72 -5.99 9.89 -21.10
N GLU A 73 -6.60 11.04 -20.79
CA GLU A 73 -5.90 12.27 -20.43
C GLU A 73 -5.28 12.22 -19.02
N ALA A 74 -5.88 11.46 -18.10
CA ALA A 74 -5.36 11.22 -16.76
C ALA A 74 -4.38 10.03 -16.70
N ALA A 75 -4.24 9.23 -17.76
CA ALA A 75 -3.45 7.99 -17.75
C ALA A 75 -1.95 8.17 -18.07
N SER A 76 -1.47 9.38 -18.39
CA SER A 76 -0.09 9.64 -18.82
C SER A 76 0.90 9.95 -17.68
N GLY A 77 0.43 9.97 -16.43
CA GLY A 77 1.26 10.23 -15.24
C GLY A 77 2.02 9.01 -14.73
N SER A 78 3.03 9.26 -13.87
CA SER A 78 3.63 8.21 -13.05
C SER A 78 2.72 7.96 -11.84
N PHE A 79 2.03 6.83 -11.82
CA PHE A 79 1.12 6.47 -10.74
C PHE A 79 1.70 5.40 -9.83
N GLY A 80 1.25 5.41 -8.58
CA GLY A 80 1.63 4.42 -7.57
C GLY A 80 2.85 4.82 -6.75
N ALA A 81 3.11 4.02 -5.72
CA ALA A 81 4.24 4.22 -4.83
C ALA A 81 5.57 4.24 -5.60
N GLY A 82 6.42 5.22 -5.25
CA GLY A 82 7.78 5.33 -5.76
C GLY A 82 8.68 4.17 -5.31
N VAL A 83 9.95 4.23 -5.69
CA VAL A 83 10.95 3.23 -5.29
C VAL A 83 11.33 3.34 -3.81
N PHE A 84 11.33 4.56 -3.27
CA PHE A 84 11.59 4.82 -1.86
C PHE A 84 10.33 5.36 -1.19
N PRO A 85 10.05 4.97 0.06
CA PRO A 85 8.87 5.44 0.76
C PRO A 85 8.95 6.96 0.96
N GLY A 86 7.84 7.65 0.68
CA GLY A 86 7.77 9.12 0.73
C GLY A 86 8.40 9.85 -0.44
N SER A 87 8.92 9.14 -1.44
CA SER A 87 9.53 9.76 -2.64
C SER A 87 8.89 9.22 -3.92
N PRO A 88 7.82 9.87 -4.43
CA PRO A 88 7.14 9.42 -5.66
C PRO A 88 8.08 9.32 -6.86
N VAL A 89 9.04 10.24 -6.95
CA VAL A 89 10.10 10.27 -7.96
C VAL A 89 11.43 10.54 -7.28
N VAL A 90 12.48 9.81 -7.66
CA VAL A 90 13.85 10.04 -7.21
C VAL A 90 14.75 10.23 -8.42
N THR A 91 15.47 11.35 -8.44
CA THR A 91 16.46 11.67 -9.45
C THR A 91 17.84 11.37 -8.88
N LEU A 92 18.52 10.39 -9.47
CA LEU A 92 19.82 9.91 -9.03
C LEU A 92 20.89 10.23 -10.09
N PRO A 93 21.72 11.27 -9.88
CA PRO A 93 22.88 11.51 -10.71
C PRO A 93 23.94 10.42 -10.47
N VAL A 94 24.53 9.90 -11.54
CA VAL A 94 25.53 8.83 -11.49
C VAL A 94 26.75 9.16 -12.34
N THR A 95 27.90 8.66 -11.90
CA THR A 95 29.12 8.62 -12.72
C THR A 95 29.26 7.22 -13.31
N LEU A 96 29.52 7.17 -14.61
CA LEU A 96 29.58 5.97 -15.41
C LEU A 96 31.02 5.52 -15.60
N ASN A 97 31.24 4.22 -15.42
CA ASN A 97 32.39 3.50 -15.93
C ASN A 97 31.96 2.74 -17.19
N ILE A 98 32.39 3.24 -18.35
CA ILE A 98 32.00 2.75 -19.68
C ILE A 98 32.95 1.64 -20.12
N GLN A 99 32.40 0.49 -20.48
CA GLN A 99 33.14 -0.67 -20.98
C GLN A 99 32.42 -1.28 -22.19
N GLY A 100 32.82 -0.85 -23.39
CA GLY A 100 32.18 -1.30 -24.63
C GLY A 100 30.75 -0.74 -24.74
N ASP A 101 29.76 -1.63 -24.79
CA ASP A 101 28.33 -1.32 -24.86
C ASP A 101 27.62 -1.30 -23.50
N GLU A 102 28.35 -1.55 -22.41
CA GLU A 102 27.84 -1.54 -21.04
C GLU A 102 28.40 -0.34 -20.25
N CYS A 103 27.54 0.31 -19.47
CA CYS A 103 27.93 1.30 -18.46
C CYS A 103 27.65 0.75 -17.07
N SER A 104 28.64 0.81 -16.19
CA SER A 104 28.49 0.47 -14.76
C SER A 104 28.54 1.72 -13.89
N PHE A 105 27.85 1.71 -12.76
CA PHE A 105 27.81 2.83 -11.82
C PHE A 105 27.57 2.34 -10.39
N SER A 106 28.05 3.09 -9.41
CA SER A 106 27.79 2.82 -7.99
C SER A 106 28.05 4.05 -7.14
N GLY A 107 27.43 4.11 -5.97
CA GLY A 107 27.66 5.18 -5.01
C GLY A 107 26.70 5.10 -3.83
N THR A 108 26.61 6.21 -3.10
CA THR A 108 25.71 6.39 -1.97
C THR A 108 24.84 7.61 -2.21
N SER A 109 23.60 7.59 -1.74
CA SER A 109 22.69 8.73 -1.87
C SER A 109 21.64 8.70 -0.76
N GLU A 110 20.73 9.68 -0.81
CA GLU A 110 19.65 9.82 0.15
C GLU A 110 18.42 10.47 -0.49
N THR A 111 17.27 10.18 0.09
CA THR A 111 16.03 10.93 -0.12
C THR A 111 15.72 11.75 1.13
N ASP A 112 14.58 12.42 1.17
CA ASP A 112 14.10 13.09 2.39
C ASP A 112 13.94 12.10 3.56
N TYR A 113 13.68 10.82 3.29
CA TYR A 113 13.31 9.82 4.30
C TYR A 113 14.30 8.68 4.46
N CYS A 114 15.15 8.41 3.46
CA CYS A 114 16.03 7.23 3.45
C CYS A 114 17.48 7.61 3.11
N THR A 115 18.43 6.84 3.62
CA THR A 115 19.80 6.74 3.08
C THR A 115 19.97 5.41 2.39
N PHE A 116 20.80 5.33 1.35
CA PHE A 116 21.03 4.08 0.63
C PHE A 116 22.33 4.07 -0.17
N ASP A 117 22.79 2.86 -0.46
CA ASP A 117 23.83 2.58 -1.45
C ASP A 117 23.18 2.07 -2.73
N TYR A 118 23.81 2.35 -3.87
CA TYR A 118 23.35 1.87 -5.16
C TYR A 118 24.51 1.31 -5.98
N ALA A 119 24.22 0.28 -6.76
CA ALA A 119 25.10 -0.26 -7.78
C ALA A 119 24.30 -0.75 -8.97
N GLY A 120 24.80 -0.55 -10.19
CA GLY A 120 24.05 -0.95 -11.37
C GLY A 120 24.89 -1.07 -12.63
N LYS A 121 24.24 -1.65 -13.63
CA LYS A 121 24.75 -1.87 -14.99
C LYS A 121 23.64 -1.57 -15.97
N VAL A 122 23.98 -0.88 -17.05
CA VAL A 122 23.02 -0.51 -18.09
C VAL A 122 23.60 -0.78 -19.48
N THR A 123 22.75 -1.31 -20.35
CA THR A 123 22.96 -1.47 -21.79
C THR A 123 21.77 -0.83 -22.52
N ALA A 124 21.78 -0.82 -23.85
CA ALA A 124 20.63 -0.34 -24.63
C ALA A 124 19.33 -1.16 -24.42
N SER A 125 19.41 -2.37 -23.85
CA SER A 125 18.28 -3.30 -23.72
C SER A 125 18.00 -3.76 -22.29
N SER A 126 18.84 -3.40 -21.31
CA SER A 126 18.66 -3.83 -19.93
C SER A 126 19.24 -2.83 -18.94
N LEU A 127 18.60 -2.75 -17.77
CA LEU A 127 19.10 -1.99 -16.63
C LEU A 127 18.98 -2.86 -15.38
N LYS A 128 20.12 -3.17 -14.77
CA LYS A 128 20.19 -3.73 -13.42
C LYS A 128 20.50 -2.61 -12.44
N LEU A 129 19.68 -2.47 -11.41
CA LEU A 129 19.88 -1.53 -10.32
C LEU A 129 19.63 -2.23 -8.99
N ASP A 130 20.67 -2.34 -8.19
CA ASP A 130 20.61 -2.86 -6.83
C ASP A 130 20.67 -1.69 -5.85
N LEU A 131 19.62 -1.53 -5.05
CA LEU A 131 19.56 -0.61 -3.92
C LEU A 131 19.83 -1.40 -2.65
N THR A 132 20.85 -1.01 -1.91
CA THR A 132 21.36 -1.76 -0.74
C THR A 132 21.58 -0.83 0.43
N ASN A 133 21.65 -1.40 1.64
CA ASN A 133 21.79 -0.65 2.88
C ASN A 133 20.75 0.47 3.01
N VAL A 134 19.56 0.25 2.45
CA VAL A 134 18.49 1.24 2.55
C VAL A 134 18.02 1.29 3.99
N ALA A 135 18.01 2.48 4.58
CA ALA A 135 17.62 2.70 5.97
C ALA A 135 16.82 4.00 6.13
N LEU A 136 15.78 3.97 6.94
CA LEU A 136 14.99 5.15 7.31
C LEU A 136 15.83 6.11 8.16
N LYS A 137 15.75 7.40 7.83
CA LYS A 137 16.34 8.49 8.62
C LYS A 137 15.63 8.67 9.96
N ASN A 138 14.30 8.57 9.98
CA ASN A 138 13.51 8.56 11.21
C ASN A 138 13.32 7.12 11.70
N SER A 139 14.00 6.77 12.79
CA SER A 139 14.04 5.41 13.31
C SER A 139 13.05 5.13 14.46
N ALA A 140 12.07 6.00 14.73
CA ALA A 140 11.18 5.89 15.91
C ALA A 140 10.43 4.55 16.02
N LEU A 141 10.07 3.96 14.87
CA LEU A 141 9.40 2.65 14.75
C LEU A 141 10.29 1.58 14.07
N SER A 142 11.50 1.96 13.67
CA SER A 142 12.40 1.13 12.86
C SER A 142 12.88 -0.11 13.61
N GLY A 143 12.84 -1.26 12.94
CA GLY A 143 13.28 -2.55 13.46
C GLY A 143 12.39 -3.12 14.57
N THR A 144 11.13 -2.69 14.66
CA THR A 144 10.20 -3.18 15.68
C THR A 144 9.25 -4.22 15.14
N THR A 145 8.89 -5.21 15.97
CA THR A 145 7.94 -6.28 15.63
C THR A 145 6.82 -6.32 16.65
N TRP A 146 5.60 -6.46 16.15
CA TRP A 146 4.36 -6.30 16.90
C TRP A 146 3.39 -7.42 16.56
N VAL A 147 2.53 -7.79 17.50
CA VAL A 147 1.46 -8.77 17.31
C VAL A 147 0.11 -8.13 17.67
N PRO A 148 -1.02 -8.56 17.09
CA PRO A 148 -2.34 -8.11 17.51
C PRO A 148 -2.52 -8.26 19.03
N THR A 149 -3.08 -7.25 19.68
CA THR A 149 -3.35 -7.29 21.13
C THR A 149 -4.51 -8.24 21.38
N PRO A 150 -4.34 -9.36 22.08
CA PRO A 150 -5.46 -10.29 22.28
C PRO A 150 -6.62 -9.65 23.02
N LEU A 151 -7.84 -10.05 22.66
CA LEU A 151 -9.04 -9.69 23.41
C LEU A 151 -8.93 -10.28 24.82
N ASN A 152 -9.09 -9.45 25.86
CA ASN A 152 -9.06 -9.92 27.25
C ASN A 152 -10.46 -10.09 27.84
N SER A 153 -10.56 -10.86 28.92
CA SER A 153 -11.84 -11.22 29.57
C SER A 153 -12.65 -10.01 30.05
N ASP A 154 -11.96 -8.91 30.35
CA ASP A 154 -12.54 -7.72 30.93
C ASP A 154 -12.80 -6.63 29.87
N TYR A 155 -12.57 -6.94 28.59
CA TYR A 155 -12.77 -6.08 27.42
C TYR A 155 -12.06 -4.72 27.52
N THR A 156 -10.91 -4.68 28.19
CA THR A 156 -10.05 -3.49 28.29
C THR A 156 -8.89 -3.52 27.29
N GLU A 157 -8.63 -4.68 26.69
CA GLU A 157 -7.67 -4.87 25.61
C GLU A 157 -8.36 -5.62 24.47
N GLU A 158 -8.12 -5.18 23.24
CA GLU A 158 -8.72 -5.72 22.02
C GLU A 158 -7.81 -5.45 20.82
N PRO A 159 -7.80 -6.31 19.78
CA PRO A 159 -6.85 -6.18 18.66
C PRO A 159 -7.26 -5.12 17.65
N ILE A 160 -8.55 -4.80 17.56
CA ILE A 160 -9.11 -3.86 16.59
C ILE A 160 -9.38 -2.54 17.30
N HIS A 161 -8.81 -1.45 16.80
CA HIS A 161 -9.18 -0.10 17.21
C HIS A 161 -10.33 0.37 16.32
N LEU A 162 -11.54 0.46 16.86
CA LEU A 162 -12.71 0.93 16.13
C LEU A 162 -13.48 1.96 16.95
N ILE A 163 -13.51 3.19 16.45
CA ILE A 163 -14.34 4.27 16.99
C ILE A 163 -15.22 4.81 15.87
N TRP A 164 -16.53 4.75 16.03
CA TRP A 164 -17.49 5.38 15.14
C TRP A 164 -18.59 6.06 15.97
N GLU A 165 -18.47 7.38 16.09
CA GLU A 165 -19.43 8.23 16.79
C GLU A 165 -20.28 8.98 15.75
N SER A 166 -21.60 8.93 15.90
CA SER A 166 -22.56 9.64 15.07
C SER A 166 -23.70 10.18 15.93
N ASN A 167 -24.22 11.34 15.56
CA ASN A 167 -25.41 11.90 16.23
C ASN A 167 -26.70 11.12 15.87
N LYS A 168 -26.62 10.22 14.88
CA LYS A 168 -27.73 9.37 14.46
C LYS A 168 -27.58 7.97 15.04
N ASN A 169 -28.62 7.53 15.75
CA ASN A 169 -28.74 6.13 16.15
C ASN A 169 -29.35 5.29 15.02
N VAL A 170 -29.08 3.99 15.06
CA VAL A 170 -29.67 2.98 14.18
C VAL A 170 -30.83 2.32 14.91
N GLU A 171 -32.00 2.30 14.27
CA GLU A 171 -33.11 1.47 14.73
C GLU A 171 -32.84 0.02 14.37
N VAL A 172 -32.50 -0.80 15.38
CA VAL A 172 -32.17 -2.23 15.21
C VAL A 172 -33.41 -3.12 15.33
N MET A 173 -34.43 -2.63 16.03
CA MET A 173 -35.76 -3.21 16.17
C MET A 173 -36.77 -2.09 16.38
N PRO A 174 -38.07 -2.29 16.08
CA PRO A 174 -39.10 -1.27 16.27
C PRO A 174 -39.07 -0.64 17.67
N GLY A 175 -38.75 0.66 17.74
CA GLY A 175 -38.65 1.41 18.99
C GLY A 175 -37.38 1.15 19.83
N TRP A 176 -36.39 0.44 19.28
CA TRP A 176 -35.10 0.22 19.90
C TRP A 176 -33.97 0.73 19.02
N GLU A 177 -33.39 1.84 19.45
CA GLU A 177 -32.27 2.51 18.78
C GLU A 177 -30.97 2.25 19.54
N LEU A 178 -29.89 2.01 18.80
CA LEU A 178 -28.54 1.86 19.33
C LEU A 178 -27.55 2.76 18.57
N PRO A 179 -26.49 3.26 19.24
CA PRO A 179 -25.38 3.90 18.56
C PRO A 179 -24.67 2.93 17.61
N ILE A 180 -24.16 3.45 16.49
CA ILE A 180 -23.43 2.63 15.49
C ILE A 180 -22.21 1.93 16.10
N GLN A 181 -21.47 2.60 17.00
CA GLN A 181 -20.37 1.99 17.75
C GLN A 181 -20.78 0.68 18.44
N THR A 182 -21.92 0.69 19.13
CA THR A 182 -22.41 -0.46 19.90
C THR A 182 -22.71 -1.63 18.97
N ILE A 183 -23.35 -1.35 17.82
CA ILE A 183 -23.70 -2.37 16.84
C ILE A 183 -22.45 -3.02 16.26
N LEU A 184 -21.46 -2.23 15.87
CA LEU A 184 -20.21 -2.74 15.31
C LEU A 184 -19.40 -3.54 16.35
N THR A 185 -19.35 -3.06 17.59
CA THR A 185 -18.68 -3.78 18.68
C THR A 185 -19.35 -5.14 18.94
N LEU A 186 -20.68 -5.19 18.96
CA LEU A 186 -21.41 -6.45 19.07
C LEU A 186 -21.07 -7.37 17.89
N ALA A 187 -21.10 -6.85 16.66
CA ALA A 187 -20.82 -7.62 15.46
C ALA A 187 -19.41 -8.24 15.46
N LEU A 188 -18.39 -7.49 15.86
CA LEU A 188 -17.01 -7.99 15.95
C LEU A 188 -16.86 -9.14 16.95
N ARG A 189 -17.67 -9.12 18.02
CA ARG A 189 -17.61 -10.08 19.13
C ARG A 189 -18.56 -11.27 19.00
N MET A 190 -19.42 -11.29 17.97
CA MET A 190 -20.27 -12.44 17.72
C MET A 190 -19.43 -13.63 17.22
N PRO A 191 -19.57 -14.82 17.84
CA PRO A 191 -18.85 -16.02 17.42
C PRO A 191 -19.52 -16.63 16.19
N LEU A 192 -19.24 -16.06 15.01
CA LEU A 192 -19.85 -16.47 13.74
C LEU A 192 -18.88 -17.20 12.81
N ILE A 193 -17.56 -17.10 13.05
CA ILE A 193 -16.54 -17.63 12.16
C ILE A 193 -16.22 -19.08 12.55
N ASP A 194 -16.32 -20.00 11.59
CA ASP A 194 -15.87 -21.38 11.76
C ASP A 194 -14.33 -21.43 11.78
N ALA A 195 -13.75 -21.88 12.90
CA ALA A 195 -12.31 -22.05 13.08
C ALA A 195 -11.86 -23.53 12.98
N GLY A 196 -12.76 -24.44 12.58
CA GLY A 196 -12.56 -25.87 12.53
C GLY A 196 -13.03 -26.57 13.79
N GLY A 197 -13.95 -27.54 13.64
CA GLY A 197 -14.59 -28.26 14.74
C GLY A 197 -16.03 -27.78 14.98
N ASP A 198 -16.53 -27.93 16.21
CA ASP A 198 -17.87 -27.45 16.61
C ASP A 198 -17.84 -26.01 17.19
N ASP A 199 -16.65 -25.41 17.36
CA ASP A 199 -16.47 -24.10 18.01
C ASP A 199 -16.40 -22.96 16.98
N LYS A 200 -17.30 -21.98 17.10
CA LYS A 200 -17.23 -20.72 16.36
C LYS A 200 -16.45 -19.68 17.16
N VAL A 201 -15.62 -18.89 16.48
CA VAL A 201 -14.84 -17.78 17.05
C VAL A 201 -15.33 -16.43 16.53
N ASN A 202 -15.00 -15.36 17.24
CA ASN A 202 -15.31 -14.00 16.81
C ASN A 202 -14.19 -13.43 15.93
N VAL A 203 -14.43 -12.24 15.35
CA VAL A 203 -13.49 -11.60 14.41
C VAL A 203 -12.16 -11.26 15.07
N GLU A 204 -12.21 -10.83 16.34
CA GLU A 204 -11.04 -10.38 17.10
C GLU A 204 -10.10 -11.56 17.41
N ASP A 205 -10.66 -12.68 17.86
CA ASP A 205 -9.92 -13.93 18.11
C ASP A 205 -9.38 -14.52 16.80
N MET A 206 -10.19 -14.50 15.75
CA MET A 206 -9.76 -14.96 14.42
C MET A 206 -8.59 -14.13 13.90
N LEU A 207 -8.63 -12.80 14.03
CA LEU A 207 -7.54 -11.92 13.65
C LEU A 207 -6.24 -12.29 14.37
N CYS A 208 -6.29 -12.53 15.67
CA CYS A 208 -5.13 -12.95 16.47
C CYS A 208 -4.59 -14.34 16.07
N SER A 209 -5.45 -15.22 15.52
CA SER A 209 -5.05 -16.54 15.04
C SER A 209 -4.41 -16.50 13.64
N VAL A 210 -4.82 -15.55 12.80
CA VAL A 210 -4.37 -15.44 11.41
C VAL A 210 -3.14 -14.56 11.29
N LEU A 211 -3.13 -13.39 11.94
CA LEU A 211 -2.03 -12.43 11.87
C LEU A 211 -1.07 -12.64 13.06
N HIS A 212 0.08 -13.25 12.79
CA HIS A 212 1.05 -13.58 13.83
C HIS A 212 1.91 -12.38 14.23
N ASP A 213 2.49 -11.67 13.26
CA ASP A 213 3.32 -10.52 13.55
C ASP A 213 3.34 -9.52 12.38
N ILE A 214 3.63 -8.26 12.71
CA ILE A 214 3.92 -7.16 11.81
C ILE A 214 5.28 -6.59 12.22
N THR A 215 6.23 -6.57 11.29
CA THR A 215 7.54 -5.96 11.45
C THR A 215 7.62 -4.67 10.64
N LEU A 216 7.98 -3.59 11.33
CA LEU A 216 8.34 -2.30 10.75
C LEU A 216 9.85 -2.28 10.54
N GLY A 217 10.28 -2.63 9.33
CA GLY A 217 11.68 -2.82 8.95
C GLY A 217 12.52 -1.55 9.02
N VAL A 218 13.83 -1.73 9.18
CA VAL A 218 14.79 -0.61 9.22
C VAL A 218 14.92 0.11 7.89
N ASP A 219 14.61 -0.61 6.83
CA ASP A 219 14.61 -0.17 5.44
C ASP A 219 13.27 0.43 5.00
N GLY A 220 12.35 0.63 5.94
CA GLY A 220 11.03 1.14 5.65
C GLY A 220 10.08 0.12 5.04
N ASN A 221 10.43 -1.16 4.89
CA ASN A 221 9.45 -2.19 4.53
C ASN A 221 8.53 -2.51 5.70
N ILE A 222 7.27 -2.81 5.40
CA ILE A 222 6.36 -3.49 6.31
C ILE A 222 6.24 -4.94 5.86
N SER A 223 6.55 -5.88 6.75
CA SER A 223 6.33 -7.31 6.52
C SER A 223 5.45 -7.88 7.61
N ALA A 224 4.52 -8.77 7.26
CA ALA A 224 3.75 -9.52 8.23
C ALA A 224 3.99 -11.03 8.07
N SER A 225 3.86 -11.77 9.17
CA SER A 225 3.71 -13.23 9.14
C SER A 225 2.25 -13.57 9.43
N TYR A 226 1.66 -14.44 8.62
CA TYR A 226 0.24 -14.78 8.73
C TYR A 226 -0.07 -16.19 8.21
N VAL A 227 -1.25 -16.72 8.57
CA VAL A 227 -1.78 -17.97 8.04
C VAL A 227 -2.66 -17.67 6.82
N ASP A 228 -2.37 -18.31 5.69
CA ASP A 228 -3.23 -18.21 4.50
C ASP A 228 -4.42 -19.17 4.60
N ALA A 229 -5.33 -18.87 5.54
CA ALA A 229 -6.50 -19.69 5.83
C ALA A 229 -7.44 -19.82 4.61
N ALA A 230 -7.50 -18.79 3.75
CA ALA A 230 -8.32 -18.77 2.55
C ALA A 230 -7.92 -19.83 1.51
N GLN A 231 -6.69 -20.34 1.55
CA GLN A 231 -6.22 -21.42 0.68
C GLN A 231 -6.07 -22.77 1.39
N GLY A 232 -6.64 -22.93 2.59
CA GLY A 232 -6.41 -24.12 3.41
C GLY A 232 -4.97 -24.23 3.92
N GLY A 233 -4.24 -23.12 3.90
CA GLY A 233 -2.90 -23.01 4.46
C GLY A 233 -2.97 -23.15 5.97
N THR A 234 -2.22 -24.11 6.50
CA THR A 234 -2.03 -24.29 7.95
C THR A 234 -0.65 -23.82 8.42
N SER A 235 0.23 -23.45 7.48
CA SER A 235 1.57 -22.98 7.76
C SER A 235 1.65 -21.46 7.64
N VAL A 236 2.39 -20.85 8.56
CA VAL A 236 2.69 -19.43 8.55
C VAL A 236 3.51 -19.06 7.31
N VAL A 237 3.05 -18.06 6.58
CA VAL A 237 3.74 -17.44 5.44
C VAL A 237 4.14 -16.01 5.79
N LYS A 238 5.04 -15.42 5.00
CA LYS A 238 5.44 -14.02 5.13
C LYS A 238 5.02 -13.20 3.93
N THR A 239 4.65 -11.94 4.17
CA THR A 239 4.44 -10.96 3.12
C THR A 239 5.71 -10.84 2.27
N PRO A 240 5.61 -10.88 0.93
CA PRO A 240 6.75 -10.59 0.05
C PRO A 240 7.33 -9.20 0.30
N ALA A 241 8.63 -9.03 0.07
CA ALA A 241 9.28 -7.73 0.19
C ALA A 241 8.66 -6.69 -0.76
N ASN A 242 8.72 -5.41 -0.37
CA ASN A 242 8.30 -4.27 -1.18
C ASN A 242 6.79 -4.25 -1.54
N VAL A 243 5.95 -4.97 -0.79
CA VAL A 243 4.48 -4.92 -0.89
C VAL A 243 3.95 -3.65 -0.22
N ALA A 244 4.48 -3.33 0.95
CA ALA A 244 4.13 -2.13 1.70
C ALA A 244 5.40 -1.52 2.30
N GLN A 245 5.48 -0.19 2.27
CA GLN A 245 6.56 0.56 2.89
C GLN A 245 6.00 1.69 3.78
N TYR A 246 6.80 2.25 4.67
CA TYR A 246 6.39 3.31 5.57
C TYR A 246 7.47 4.36 5.81
N VAL A 247 7.01 5.55 6.24
CA VAL A 247 7.85 6.57 6.85
C VAL A 247 7.17 7.10 8.10
N VAL A 248 7.96 7.55 9.08
CA VAL A 248 7.47 8.28 10.25
C VAL A 248 7.64 9.77 9.99
N LEU A 249 6.54 10.52 10.03
CA LEU A 249 6.51 11.96 9.79
C LEU A 249 6.68 12.78 11.06
N SER A 250 6.12 12.28 12.17
CA SER A 250 6.20 12.91 13.49
C SER A 250 6.01 11.86 14.59
N ASP A 251 5.95 12.31 15.85
CA ASP A 251 5.72 11.46 17.02
C ASP A 251 4.36 10.75 17.01
N THR A 252 3.41 11.21 16.18
CA THR A 252 2.05 10.66 16.11
C THR A 252 1.59 10.33 14.69
N GLN A 253 2.36 10.69 13.66
CA GLN A 253 1.96 10.48 12.27
C GLN A 253 2.98 9.66 11.50
N MET A 254 2.46 8.70 10.73
CA MET A 254 3.21 7.93 9.76
C MET A 254 2.45 7.91 8.43
N LYS A 255 3.15 7.52 7.35
CA LYS A 255 2.52 7.22 6.07
C LYS A 255 2.89 5.83 5.63
N VAL A 256 1.92 5.14 5.02
CA VAL A 256 2.10 3.81 4.43
C VAL A 256 1.91 3.89 2.92
N TYR A 257 2.83 3.30 2.18
CA TYR A 257 2.86 3.26 0.73
C TYR A 257 2.60 1.83 0.29
N LEU A 258 1.57 1.62 -0.53
CA LEU A 258 1.19 0.31 -1.02
C LEU A 258 1.67 0.12 -2.45
N ASN A 259 2.40 -0.96 -2.69
CA ASN A 259 2.79 -1.35 -4.03
C ASN A 259 1.67 -2.19 -4.66
N LEU A 260 0.71 -1.50 -5.29
CA LEU A 260 -0.47 -2.16 -5.87
C LEU A 260 -0.11 -3.22 -6.92
N ASP A 261 0.96 -3.04 -7.70
CA ASP A 261 1.42 -4.08 -8.64
C ASP A 261 1.89 -5.34 -7.92
N ALA A 262 2.64 -5.20 -6.83
CA ALA A 262 3.05 -6.34 -6.01
C ALA A 262 1.84 -7.02 -5.36
N ILE A 263 0.85 -6.24 -4.90
CA ILE A 263 -0.40 -6.78 -4.35
C ILE A 263 -1.18 -7.53 -5.43
N ILE A 264 -1.42 -6.92 -6.59
CA ILE A 264 -2.15 -7.53 -7.71
C ILE A 264 -1.44 -8.79 -8.21
N ALA A 265 -0.11 -8.78 -8.33
CA ALA A 265 0.65 -9.96 -8.71
C ALA A 265 0.45 -11.11 -7.70
N ASN A 266 0.43 -10.79 -6.41
CA ASN A 266 0.13 -11.77 -5.37
C ASN A 266 -1.33 -12.23 -5.42
N VAL A 267 -2.31 -11.36 -5.68
CA VAL A 267 -3.75 -11.69 -5.74
C VAL A 267 -4.13 -12.46 -7.01
N LYS A 268 -3.57 -12.12 -8.19
CA LYS A 268 -3.81 -12.85 -9.44
C LYS A 268 -3.35 -14.31 -9.34
N ARG A 269 -2.28 -14.57 -8.59
CA ARG A 269 -1.86 -15.93 -8.22
C ARG A 269 -2.93 -16.68 -7.41
N LEU A 270 -3.80 -15.97 -6.69
CA LEU A 270 -4.84 -16.50 -5.80
C LEU A 270 -6.20 -16.73 -6.50
N GLY A 271 -6.35 -16.42 -7.80
CA GLY A 271 -7.43 -16.95 -8.63
C GLY A 271 -8.84 -16.38 -8.42
N SER A 272 -9.02 -15.10 -8.12
CA SER A 272 -10.36 -14.51 -7.94
C SER A 272 -10.96 -13.93 -9.22
N SER A 273 -12.10 -14.47 -9.67
CA SER A 273 -13.03 -13.82 -10.60
C SER A 273 -14.24 -13.27 -9.81
N THR A 274 -14.32 -11.97 -9.61
CA THR A 274 -15.56 -11.34 -9.11
C THR A 274 -16.47 -10.98 -10.29
N LYS A 275 -17.76 -11.27 -10.15
CA LYS A 275 -18.80 -10.86 -11.10
C LYS A 275 -18.89 -9.33 -11.10
N ALA A 276 -18.86 -8.75 -12.30
CA ALA A 276 -18.93 -7.31 -12.48
C ALA A 276 -20.36 -6.80 -12.22
N ILE A 277 -20.51 -5.97 -11.19
CA ILE A 277 -21.55 -4.94 -11.14
C ILE A 277 -21.00 -3.76 -11.95
N ASP A 278 -21.80 -3.16 -12.82
CA ASP A 278 -21.39 -1.96 -13.57
C ASP A 278 -21.35 -0.76 -12.63
N MET A 279 -20.25 -0.63 -11.90
CA MET A 279 -19.98 0.44 -10.94
C MET A 279 -19.15 1.55 -11.57
N SER A 280 -19.18 1.72 -12.90
CA SER A 280 -18.23 2.58 -13.64
C SER A 280 -18.21 4.03 -13.15
N GLU A 281 -19.37 4.61 -12.82
CA GLU A 281 -19.47 5.97 -12.29
C GLU A 281 -18.93 6.07 -10.85
N ILE A 282 -19.28 5.12 -9.98
CA ILE A 282 -18.80 5.04 -8.58
C ILE A 282 -17.28 4.77 -8.53
N LEU A 283 -16.78 3.91 -9.41
CA LEU A 283 -15.36 3.63 -9.60
C LEU A 283 -14.60 4.90 -10.01
N SER A 284 -15.17 5.73 -10.88
CA SER A 284 -14.50 6.98 -11.31
C SER A 284 -14.35 7.99 -10.16
N GLN A 285 -15.38 8.14 -9.31
CA GLN A 285 -15.35 9.00 -8.14
C GLN A 285 -14.43 8.46 -7.03
N ALA A 286 -14.44 7.15 -6.83
CA ALA A 286 -13.54 6.46 -5.92
C ALA A 286 -12.08 6.65 -6.35
N VAL A 287 -11.78 6.50 -7.65
CA VAL A 287 -10.41 6.65 -8.16
C VAL A 287 -9.88 8.06 -7.91
N THR A 288 -10.69 9.11 -8.12
CA THR A 288 -10.25 10.49 -7.85
C THR A 288 -9.88 10.69 -6.36
N SER A 289 -10.64 10.09 -5.45
CA SER A 289 -10.41 10.20 -4.01
C SER A 289 -9.25 9.31 -3.51
N LEU A 290 -9.03 8.16 -4.16
CA LEU A 290 -8.05 7.16 -3.75
C LEU A 290 -6.68 7.34 -4.44
N LEU A 291 -6.64 7.96 -5.62
CA LEU A 291 -5.39 8.13 -6.39
C LEU A 291 -4.28 8.87 -5.62
N PRO A 292 -4.58 9.94 -4.86
CA PRO A 292 -3.57 10.56 -3.99
C PRO A 292 -3.05 9.60 -2.92
N LEU A 293 -3.91 8.76 -2.33
CA LEU A 293 -3.49 7.79 -1.31
C LEU A 293 -2.58 6.70 -1.87
N VAL A 294 -2.80 6.33 -3.14
CA VAL A 294 -1.99 5.36 -3.88
C VAL A 294 -0.62 5.92 -4.25
N THR A 295 -0.53 7.24 -4.47
CA THR A 295 0.70 7.91 -4.94
C THR A 295 1.51 8.52 -3.80
N ASP A 296 0.86 9.27 -2.91
CA ASP A 296 1.46 10.06 -1.82
C ASP A 296 1.50 9.32 -0.48
N GLY A 297 0.95 8.10 -0.45
CA GLY A 297 0.84 7.25 0.73
C GLY A 297 -0.40 7.56 1.57
N VAL A 298 -0.87 6.53 2.27
CA VAL A 298 -1.99 6.57 3.21
C VAL A 298 -1.50 7.14 4.54
N PRO A 299 -2.01 8.30 4.99
CA PRO A 299 -1.66 8.83 6.30
C PRO A 299 -2.33 8.03 7.41
N LEU A 300 -1.56 7.72 8.46
CA LEU A 300 -2.02 7.00 9.64
C LEU A 300 -1.57 7.76 10.89
N THR A 301 -2.44 7.76 11.90
CA THR A 301 -2.06 8.16 13.25
C THR A 301 -1.52 6.94 13.97
N TYR A 302 -0.50 7.12 14.80
CA TYR A 302 -0.05 6.10 15.72
C TYR A 302 0.18 6.64 17.13
N GLU A 303 0.01 5.77 18.12
CA GLU A 303 0.34 6.00 19.52
C GLU A 303 1.24 4.86 20.00
N LYS A 304 2.41 5.17 20.55
CA LYS A 304 3.35 4.17 21.06
C LYS A 304 3.63 4.43 22.53
N ASN A 305 3.22 3.49 23.39
CA ASN A 305 3.39 3.57 24.84
C ASN A 305 3.78 2.20 25.39
N GLU A 306 4.87 2.08 26.14
CA GLU A 306 5.24 0.90 26.95
C GLU A 306 4.93 -0.46 26.32
N GLY A 307 5.53 -0.77 25.17
CA GLY A 307 5.33 -2.07 24.51
C GLY A 307 3.95 -2.25 23.85
N LYS A 308 3.16 -1.19 23.75
CA LYS A 308 1.93 -1.10 22.95
C LYS A 308 2.10 -0.13 21.79
N LEU A 309 1.48 -0.45 20.67
CA LEU A 309 1.41 0.38 19.47
C LEU A 309 -0.02 0.34 18.94
N LYS A 310 -0.68 1.49 18.91
CA LYS A 310 -1.94 1.68 18.20
C LYS A 310 -1.64 2.36 16.87
N VAL A 311 -2.16 1.86 15.76
CA VAL A 311 -2.03 2.49 14.44
C VAL A 311 -3.40 2.50 13.77
N TYR A 312 -3.85 3.67 13.32
CA TYR A 312 -5.21 3.83 12.80
C TYR A 312 -5.34 4.91 11.74
N LEU A 313 -6.32 4.72 10.85
CA LEU A 313 -6.85 5.73 9.96
C LEU A 313 -7.77 6.62 10.78
N ASN A 314 -7.59 7.93 10.71
CA ASN A 314 -8.32 8.90 11.53
C ASN A 314 -9.54 9.48 10.81
N THR A 315 -10.32 10.29 11.54
CA THR A 315 -11.55 10.92 11.03
C THR A 315 -11.29 11.80 9.81
N ASP A 316 -10.20 12.56 9.81
CA ASP A 316 -9.87 13.50 8.72
C ASP A 316 -9.65 12.78 7.38
N LEU A 317 -9.14 11.55 7.42
CA LEU A 317 -9.00 10.69 6.25
C LEU A 317 -10.29 9.92 5.94
N LEU A 318 -10.86 9.24 6.94
CA LEU A 318 -11.96 8.29 6.72
C LEU A 318 -13.26 8.99 6.37
N LEU A 319 -13.62 10.08 7.07
CA LEU A 319 -14.94 10.70 6.91
C LEU A 319 -15.19 11.23 5.49
N PRO A 320 -14.23 11.91 4.82
CA PRO A 320 -14.39 12.28 3.42
C PRO A 320 -14.57 11.09 2.49
N LEU A 321 -13.84 9.98 2.71
CA LEU A 321 -13.99 8.76 1.90
C LEU A 321 -15.38 8.13 2.10
N MET A 322 -15.85 8.08 3.34
CA MET A 322 -17.19 7.60 3.66
C MET A 322 -18.27 8.46 2.98
N LYS A 323 -18.13 9.79 3.02
CA LYS A 323 -19.10 10.72 2.42
C LYS A 323 -19.09 10.71 0.89
N ASN A 324 -17.91 10.58 0.27
CA ASN A 324 -17.76 10.73 -1.17
C ASN A 324 -17.86 9.42 -1.95
N ILE A 325 -17.66 8.28 -1.28
CA ILE A 325 -17.65 6.96 -1.93
C ILE A 325 -18.74 6.06 -1.33
N VAL A 326 -18.77 5.92 -0.01
CA VAL A 326 -19.63 4.93 0.65
C VAL A 326 -21.08 5.41 0.74
N ALA A 327 -21.34 6.63 1.20
CA ALA A 327 -22.71 7.15 1.34
C ALA A 327 -23.49 7.16 0.01
N PRO A 328 -22.92 7.58 -1.14
CA PRO A 328 -23.59 7.48 -2.43
C PRO A 328 -23.91 6.03 -2.82
N LEU A 329 -22.98 5.10 -2.58
CA LEU A 329 -23.18 3.68 -2.87
C LEU A 329 -24.35 3.09 -2.06
N PHE A 330 -24.47 3.46 -0.78
CA PHE A 330 -25.57 3.02 0.09
C PHE A 330 -26.85 3.86 -0.05
N SER A 331 -26.83 4.91 -0.86
CA SER A 331 -28.06 5.63 -1.26
C SER A 331 -28.73 4.97 -2.46
N ASP A 332 -28.04 4.06 -3.15
CA ASP A 332 -28.59 3.28 -4.25
C ASP A 332 -29.43 2.11 -3.71
N GLU A 333 -30.75 2.17 -3.97
CA GLU A 333 -31.68 1.14 -3.49
C GLU A 333 -31.42 -0.24 -4.10
N GLU A 334 -30.95 -0.33 -5.35
CA GLU A 334 -30.65 -1.61 -6.01
C GLU A 334 -29.46 -2.28 -5.32
N PHE A 335 -28.39 -1.50 -5.06
CA PHE A 335 -27.24 -1.98 -4.31
C PHE A 335 -27.61 -2.43 -2.90
N VAL A 336 -28.37 -1.62 -2.15
CA VAL A 336 -28.79 -1.97 -0.78
C VAL A 336 -29.69 -3.20 -0.77
N ASN A 337 -30.67 -3.29 -1.67
CA ASN A 337 -31.55 -4.46 -1.76
C ASN A 337 -30.77 -5.73 -2.12
N MET A 338 -29.77 -5.63 -2.99
CA MET A 338 -28.88 -6.75 -3.32
C MET A 338 -28.15 -7.28 -2.08
N LEU A 339 -27.62 -6.39 -1.23
CA LEU A 339 -26.97 -6.79 0.02
C LEU A 339 -27.96 -7.43 1.00
N ILE A 340 -29.16 -6.87 1.14
CA ILE A 340 -30.20 -7.42 2.01
C ILE A 340 -30.59 -8.84 1.58
N GLU A 341 -30.80 -9.06 0.29
CA GLU A 341 -31.15 -10.40 -0.24
C GLU A 341 -29.99 -11.39 -0.06
N ALA A 342 -28.74 -10.95 -0.23
CA ALA A 342 -27.58 -11.77 0.06
C ALA A 342 -27.51 -12.17 1.55
N MET A 343 -27.79 -11.24 2.47
CA MET A 343 -27.83 -11.54 3.91
C MET A 343 -28.98 -12.49 4.28
N LYS A 344 -30.15 -12.35 3.66
CA LYS A 344 -31.30 -13.26 3.87
C LYS A 344 -31.00 -14.69 3.41
N ALA A 345 -30.20 -14.83 2.36
CA ALA A 345 -29.82 -16.13 1.80
C ALA A 345 -28.77 -16.86 2.64
N ASP A 346 -28.06 -16.16 3.53
CA ASP A 346 -27.02 -16.73 4.37
C ASP A 346 -27.64 -17.43 5.61
N PRO A 347 -27.28 -18.70 5.90
CA PRO A 347 -27.83 -19.44 7.03
C PRO A 347 -27.51 -18.84 8.41
N ASP A 348 -26.36 -18.18 8.56
CA ASP A 348 -25.92 -17.58 9.82
C ASP A 348 -26.48 -16.16 9.98
N PHE A 349 -26.65 -15.41 8.89
CA PHE A 349 -27.13 -14.02 8.91
C PHE A 349 -28.61 -13.82 8.57
N GLY A 350 -29.32 -14.84 8.06
CA GLY A 350 -30.69 -14.70 7.59
C GLY A 350 -31.67 -14.23 8.68
N SER A 351 -31.44 -14.66 9.93
CA SER A 351 -32.22 -14.22 11.09
C SER A 351 -31.94 -12.76 11.51
N MET A 352 -30.79 -12.20 11.10
CA MET A 352 -30.34 -10.85 11.41
C MET A 352 -30.62 -9.86 10.28
N ALA A 353 -31.08 -10.33 9.12
CA ALA A 353 -31.30 -9.49 7.93
C ALA A 353 -32.26 -8.31 8.19
N GLY A 354 -33.27 -8.49 9.04
CA GLY A 354 -34.18 -7.40 9.41
C GLY A 354 -33.52 -6.27 10.21
N MET A 355 -32.53 -6.60 11.05
CA MET A 355 -31.70 -5.60 11.75
C MET A 355 -30.74 -4.92 10.78
N ALA A 356 -30.14 -5.69 9.87
CA ALA A 356 -29.21 -5.17 8.88
C ALA A 356 -29.91 -4.22 7.90
N GLU A 357 -31.16 -4.47 7.50
CA GLU A 357 -31.90 -3.61 6.59
C GLU A 357 -32.02 -2.16 7.10
N GLY A 358 -32.38 -1.95 8.37
CA GLY A 358 -32.46 -0.63 8.98
C GLY A 358 -31.09 0.09 8.99
N MET A 359 -30.02 -0.66 9.30
CA MET A 359 -28.65 -0.15 9.29
C MET A 359 -28.17 0.22 7.88
N LEU A 360 -28.36 -0.66 6.89
CA LEU A 360 -27.90 -0.47 5.51
C LEU A 360 -28.61 0.73 4.87
N LYS A 361 -29.93 0.87 5.08
CA LYS A 361 -30.71 2.00 4.58
C LYS A 361 -30.41 3.31 5.32
N GLY A 362 -30.11 3.25 6.61
CA GLY A 362 -29.75 4.42 7.42
C GLY A 362 -28.30 4.89 7.25
N LEU A 363 -27.45 4.08 6.62
CA LEU A 363 -26.00 4.32 6.56
C LEU A 363 -25.61 5.69 5.98
N PRO A 364 -26.24 6.19 4.88
CA PRO A 364 -25.91 7.52 4.36
C PRO A 364 -26.16 8.64 5.38
N GLU A 365 -27.27 8.58 6.14
CA GLU A 365 -27.58 9.55 7.18
C GLU A 365 -26.60 9.44 8.36
N ILE A 366 -26.27 8.22 8.78
CA ILE A 366 -25.29 7.96 9.85
C ILE A 366 -23.93 8.53 9.49
N ILE A 367 -23.46 8.32 8.26
CA ILE A 367 -22.20 8.87 7.74
C ILE A 367 -22.24 10.41 7.75
N ASN A 368 -23.38 11.01 7.36
CA ASN A 368 -23.52 12.46 7.35
C ASN A 368 -23.44 13.07 8.75
N GLU A 369 -24.03 12.39 9.73
CA GLU A 369 -24.04 12.76 11.15
C GLU A 369 -22.83 12.24 11.96
N THR A 370 -21.87 11.60 11.29
CA THR A 370 -20.65 11.08 11.94
C THR A 370 -19.75 12.23 12.39
N THR A 371 -19.38 12.22 13.67
CA THR A 371 -18.51 13.21 14.31
C THR A 371 -17.09 12.70 14.48
N ARG A 372 -16.91 11.38 14.63
CA ARG A 372 -15.61 10.74 14.77
C ARG A 372 -15.62 9.36 14.15
N LEU A 373 -14.58 9.05 13.38
CA LEU A 373 -14.39 7.75 12.77
C LEU A 373 -12.92 7.38 12.75
N GLU A 374 -12.56 6.30 13.44
CA GLU A 374 -11.21 5.77 13.51
C GLU A 374 -11.24 4.26 13.35
N VAL A 375 -10.36 3.74 12.50
CA VAL A 375 -10.26 2.30 12.23
C VAL A 375 -8.79 1.92 12.15
N GLY A 376 -8.39 0.92 12.93
CA GLY A 376 -7.01 0.49 13.01
C GLY A 376 -6.79 -0.75 13.86
N LEU A 377 -5.56 -0.91 14.31
CA LEU A 377 -5.13 -2.04 15.13
C LEU A 377 -4.48 -1.55 16.42
N ASN A 378 -4.77 -2.27 17.50
CA ASN A 378 -3.98 -2.22 18.72
C ASN A 378 -3.01 -3.40 18.73
N LEU A 379 -1.73 -3.11 18.91
CA LEU A 379 -0.66 -4.09 18.85
C LEU A 379 0.16 -4.08 20.14
N THR A 380 0.74 -5.24 20.47
CA THR A 380 1.71 -5.40 21.56
C THR A 380 3.04 -5.85 20.99
N ALA A 381 4.14 -5.50 21.65
CA ALA A 381 5.47 -5.91 21.21
C ALA A 381 5.56 -7.44 21.18
N ALA A 382 6.10 -7.98 20.09
CA ALA A 382 6.41 -9.41 20.02
C ALA A 382 7.42 -9.78 21.12
N LYS A 383 7.22 -10.93 21.75
CA LYS A 383 8.07 -11.43 22.84
C LYS A 383 9.37 -12.05 22.35
#